data_AF-A0A2G6BS18-F1
#
_entry.id   AF-A0A2G6BS18-F1
#
_cell.length_a   1.000
_cell.length_b   1.000
_cell.length_c   1.000
_cell.angle_alpha   90.00
_cell.angle_beta   90.00
_cell.angle_gamma   90.00
#
_symmetry.space_group_name_H-M   'P 1'
#
loop_
_entity.id
_entity.type
_entity.pdbx_description
1 polymer ?
#
loop_
_entity_poly.entity_id
_entity_poly.type
_entity_poly.pdbx_seq_one_letter_code
_entity_poly.pdbx_strand_id
1 'polypeptide(L)'
;MKYLPNALTLLRISLVPVFWFFMFWAESNFKNSVIALATFVIASISDYYDGMLARKYNVISNFGKIMDPLADKILVLTALFALGTEPLSMINIYMIWLIAFREVVITVLREIYKKKNIIIAANKSGKLKTVLQMTGIIAALLWFTLVKSGIIPEKAVSVADLIFNIYFVFVTVITVWSGLTYVLAVKKK
;
A
#
# COMPACT_ATOMS: atom_id res chain seq x y z
N MET A 1 -2.49 -19.74 -21.47
CA MET A 1 -2.96 -18.79 -20.41
C MET A 1 -2.36 -19.05 -19.02
N LYS A 2 -1.31 -19.87 -18.86
CA LYS A 2 -0.70 -20.21 -17.55
C LYS A 2 0.31 -19.15 -17.02
N TYR A 3 0.67 -18.16 -17.83
CA TYR A 3 1.69 -17.14 -17.52
C TYR A 3 1.11 -15.75 -17.19
N LEU A 4 -0.20 -15.57 -17.36
CA LEU A 4 -0.86 -14.27 -17.15
C LEU A 4 -0.68 -13.72 -15.72
N PRO A 5 -0.81 -14.54 -14.65
CA PRO A 5 -0.60 -14.08 -13.28
C PRO A 5 0.82 -13.55 -13.05
N ASN A 6 1.84 -14.36 -13.39
CA ASN A 6 3.24 -13.97 -13.23
C ASN A 6 3.62 -12.73 -14.07
N ALA A 7 2.99 -12.53 -15.23
CA ALA A 7 3.21 -11.34 -16.05
C ALA A 7 2.66 -10.07 -15.36
N LEU A 8 1.51 -10.16 -14.68
CA LEU A 8 0.96 -9.06 -13.89
C LEU A 8 1.84 -8.75 -12.66
N THR A 9 2.39 -9.77 -12.00
CA THR A 9 3.38 -9.59 -10.93
C THR A 9 4.61 -8.85 -11.43
N LEU A 10 5.20 -9.29 -12.54
CA LEU A 10 6.39 -8.67 -13.13
C LEU A 10 6.13 -7.23 -13.55
N LEU A 11 4.96 -6.98 -14.15
CA LEU A 11 4.50 -5.64 -14.48
C LEU A 11 4.46 -4.78 -13.21
N ARG A 12 3.84 -5.25 -12.12
CA ARG A 12 3.75 -4.49 -10.87
C ARG A 12 5.12 -4.18 -10.27
N ILE A 13 6.02 -5.17 -10.24
CA ILE A 13 7.40 -4.96 -9.80
C ILE A 13 8.08 -3.88 -10.62
N SER A 14 7.82 -3.84 -11.92
CA SER A 14 8.38 -2.84 -12.84
C SER A 14 7.75 -1.46 -12.64
N LEU A 15 6.48 -1.40 -12.25
CA LEU A 15 5.78 -0.14 -11.95
C LEU A 15 6.24 0.51 -10.63
N VAL A 16 6.77 -0.24 -9.68
CA VAL A 16 7.25 0.32 -8.39
C VAL A 16 8.39 1.33 -8.59
N PRO A 17 9.48 1.01 -9.32
CA PRO A 17 10.52 1.99 -9.65
C PRO A 17 9.99 3.18 -10.46
N VAL A 18 9.03 2.95 -11.36
CA VAL A 18 8.40 4.02 -12.14
C VAL A 18 7.67 4.99 -11.22
N PHE A 19 6.85 4.47 -10.30
CA PHE A 19 6.17 5.27 -9.28
C PHE A 19 7.18 6.06 -8.46
N TRP A 20 8.22 5.40 -7.94
CA TRP A 20 9.26 6.04 -7.13
C TRP A 20 9.96 7.17 -7.90
N PHE A 21 10.35 6.93 -9.15
CA PHE A 21 11.04 7.93 -9.98
C PHE A 21 10.18 9.18 -10.19
N PHE A 22 8.92 9.00 -10.62
CA PHE A 22 8.03 10.14 -10.87
C PHE A 22 7.60 10.87 -9.59
N MET A 23 7.60 10.17 -8.45
CA MET A 23 7.22 10.74 -7.17
C MET A 23 8.37 11.53 -6.50
N PHE A 24 9.60 11.02 -6.55
CA PHE A 24 10.73 11.58 -5.77
C PHE A 24 11.83 12.23 -6.59
N TRP A 25 12.09 11.74 -7.80
CA TRP A 25 13.25 12.17 -8.60
C TRP A 25 12.86 13.14 -9.72
N ALA A 26 11.72 12.90 -10.36
CA ALA A 26 11.22 13.78 -11.39
C ALA A 26 10.79 15.13 -10.80
N GLU A 27 10.85 16.16 -11.64
CA GLU A 27 10.39 17.49 -11.24
C GLU A 27 8.93 17.44 -10.75
N SER A 28 8.67 18.12 -9.63
CA SER A 28 7.37 18.13 -8.95
C SER A 28 6.35 19.02 -9.67
N ASN A 29 5.93 18.58 -10.86
CA ASN A 29 4.97 19.25 -11.74
C ASN A 29 3.69 18.41 -11.94
N PHE A 30 2.67 19.03 -12.53
CA PHE A 30 1.36 18.38 -12.75
C PHE A 30 1.47 17.08 -13.54
N LYS A 31 2.21 17.08 -14.65
CA LYS A 31 2.35 15.92 -15.54
C LYS A 31 2.95 14.73 -14.80
N ASN A 32 4.04 14.94 -14.06
CA ASN A 32 4.72 13.87 -13.32
C ASN A 32 3.85 13.35 -12.16
N SER A 33 3.09 14.24 -11.51
CA SER A 33 2.13 13.86 -10.45
C SER A 33 1.01 12.96 -10.99
N VAL A 34 0.49 13.27 -12.18
CA VAL A 34 -0.50 12.41 -12.89
C VAL A 34 0.11 11.04 -13.20
N ILE A 35 1.36 10.98 -13.66
CA ILE A 35 2.03 9.70 -13.98
C ILE A 35 2.24 8.86 -12.71
N ALA A 36 2.67 9.48 -11.60
CA ALA A 36 2.83 8.79 -10.32
C ALA A 36 1.48 8.23 -9.82
N LEU A 37 0.42 9.05 -9.81
CA LEU A 37 -0.93 8.63 -9.44
C LEU A 37 -1.42 7.47 -10.32
N ALA A 38 -1.33 7.61 -11.64
CA ALA A 38 -1.77 6.59 -12.59
C ALA A 38 -1.01 5.28 -12.38
N THR A 39 0.32 5.36 -12.19
CA THR A 39 1.17 4.19 -11.94
C THR A 39 0.74 3.46 -10.67
N PHE A 40 0.51 4.20 -9.57
CA PHE A 40 0.05 3.60 -8.31
C PHE A 40 -1.30 2.92 -8.47
N VAL A 41 -2.26 3.59 -9.12
CA VAL A 41 -3.61 3.05 -9.34
C VAL A 41 -3.58 1.81 -10.22
N ILE A 42 -2.86 1.84 -11.34
CA ILE A 42 -2.71 0.69 -12.25
C ILE A 42 -2.05 -0.48 -11.51
N ALA A 43 -0.98 -0.24 -10.75
CA ALA A 43 -0.29 -1.27 -9.98
C ALA A 43 -1.21 -1.91 -8.91
N SER A 44 -2.00 -1.09 -8.21
CA SER A 44 -2.96 -1.51 -7.19
C SER A 44 -4.11 -2.35 -7.77
N ILE A 45 -4.67 -1.90 -8.90
CA ILE A 45 -5.72 -2.63 -9.61
C ILE A 45 -5.19 -3.95 -10.16
N SER A 46 -3.96 -3.96 -10.68
CA SER A 46 -3.33 -5.17 -11.21
C SER A 46 -3.20 -6.27 -10.14
N ASP A 47 -2.99 -5.92 -8.86
CA ASP A 47 -2.99 -6.88 -7.74
C ASP A 47 -4.33 -7.58 -7.55
N TYR A 48 -5.40 -6.79 -7.56
CA TYR A 48 -6.74 -7.32 -7.40
C TYR A 48 -7.09 -8.33 -8.51
N TYR A 49 -6.76 -7.98 -9.76
CA TYR A 49 -7.01 -8.85 -10.91
C TYR A 49 -6.14 -10.10 -10.90
N ASP A 50 -4.86 -9.99 -10.55
CA ASP A 50 -3.96 -11.13 -10.46
C ASP A 50 -4.46 -12.18 -9.44
N GLY A 51 -4.81 -11.72 -8.23
CA GLY A 51 -5.39 -12.59 -7.21
C GLY A 51 -6.75 -13.20 -7.59
N MET A 52 -7.55 -12.50 -8.41
CA MET A 52 -8.81 -13.05 -8.94
C MET A 52 -8.57 -14.11 -10.01
N LEU A 53 -7.66 -13.84 -10.95
CA LEU A 53 -7.33 -14.74 -12.06
C LEU A 53 -6.62 -16.00 -11.57
N ALA A 54 -5.67 -15.88 -10.63
CA ALA A 54 -4.99 -17.02 -10.01
C ALA A 54 -6.00 -17.99 -9.35
N ARG A 55 -7.00 -17.46 -8.64
CA ARG A 55 -8.10 -18.26 -8.06
C ARG A 55 -9.00 -18.88 -9.11
N LYS A 56 -9.34 -18.13 -10.17
CA LYS A 56 -10.23 -18.61 -11.25
C LYS A 56 -9.59 -19.74 -12.06
N TYR A 57 -8.29 -19.66 -12.32
CA TYR A 57 -7.57 -20.62 -13.17
C TYR A 57 -6.77 -21.67 -12.39
N ASN A 58 -6.85 -21.68 -11.04
CA ASN A 58 -6.06 -22.56 -10.16
C ASN A 58 -4.55 -22.58 -10.51
N VAL A 59 -4.03 -21.44 -10.98
CA VAL A 59 -2.62 -21.30 -11.34
C VAL A 59 -1.88 -20.81 -10.10
N ILE A 60 -1.17 -21.73 -9.45
CA ILE A 60 -0.37 -21.44 -8.27
C ILE A 60 1.10 -21.60 -8.64
N SER A 61 1.81 -20.49 -8.84
CA SER A 61 3.26 -20.51 -9.06
C SER A 61 4.02 -20.26 -7.75
N ASN A 62 5.17 -20.91 -7.57
CA ASN A 62 6.03 -20.67 -6.41
C ASN A 62 6.65 -19.26 -6.44
N PHE A 63 6.87 -18.71 -7.63
CA PHE A 63 7.37 -17.36 -7.83
C PHE A 63 6.35 -16.30 -7.38
N GLY A 64 5.13 -16.32 -7.91
CA GLY A 64 4.07 -15.36 -7.56
C GLY A 64 3.76 -15.37 -6.06
N LYS A 65 3.68 -16.56 -5.45
CA LYS A 65 3.51 -16.74 -3.99
C LYS A 65 4.44 -15.89 -3.12
N ILE A 66 5.66 -15.62 -3.58
CA ILE A 66 6.66 -14.85 -2.86
C ILE A 66 6.70 -13.40 -3.36
N MET A 67 6.61 -13.22 -4.68
CA MET A 67 6.79 -11.93 -5.31
C MET A 67 5.56 -11.03 -5.21
N ASP A 68 4.33 -11.56 -5.26
CA ASP A 68 3.10 -10.75 -5.16
C ASP A 68 3.03 -10.02 -3.80
N PRO A 69 3.19 -10.71 -2.65
CA PRO A 69 3.14 -10.04 -1.34
C PRO A 69 4.33 -9.11 -1.08
N LEU A 70 5.44 -9.30 -1.80
CA LEU A 70 6.62 -8.45 -1.70
C LEU A 70 6.41 -7.16 -2.51
N ALA A 71 5.99 -7.29 -3.78
CA ALA A 71 5.73 -6.15 -4.66
C ALA A 71 4.62 -5.24 -4.12
N ASP A 72 3.53 -5.84 -3.59
CA ASP A 72 2.42 -5.11 -2.96
C ASP A 72 2.92 -4.20 -1.82
N LYS A 73 3.70 -4.76 -0.89
CA LYS A 73 4.23 -3.99 0.23
C LYS A 73 5.21 -2.93 -0.18
N ILE A 74 6.11 -3.21 -1.11
CA ILE A 74 7.08 -2.19 -1.54
C ILE A 74 6.32 -1.02 -2.16
N LEU A 75 5.32 -1.28 -3.00
CA LEU A 75 4.48 -0.22 -3.57
C LEU A 75 3.80 0.63 -2.48
N VAL A 76 3.10 -0.03 -1.55
CA VAL A 76 2.35 0.65 -0.49
C VAL A 76 3.28 1.41 0.47
N LEU A 77 4.40 0.81 0.89
CA LEU A 77 5.38 1.46 1.75
C LEU A 77 6.05 2.65 1.07
N THR A 78 6.35 2.55 -0.22
CA THR A 78 6.91 3.65 -1.00
C THR A 78 5.93 4.83 -1.10
N ALA A 79 4.65 4.53 -1.31
CA ALA A 79 3.63 5.58 -1.35
C ALA A 79 3.40 6.20 0.03
N LEU A 80 3.34 5.39 1.11
CA LEU A 80 3.29 5.91 2.47
C LEU A 80 4.49 6.80 2.78
N PHE A 81 5.69 6.39 2.37
CA PHE A 81 6.89 7.19 2.54
C PHE A 81 6.76 8.56 1.86
N ALA A 82 6.21 8.60 0.64
CA ALA A 82 5.93 9.87 -0.05
C ALA A 82 5.00 10.74 0.78
N LEU A 83 3.95 10.19 1.37
CA LEU A 83 2.98 10.95 2.16
C LEU A 83 3.59 11.65 3.40
N GLY A 84 4.68 11.16 3.99
CA GLY A 84 5.30 11.77 5.17
C GLY A 84 6.69 12.34 4.96
N THR A 85 7.09 12.51 3.71
CA THR A 85 8.34 13.18 3.31
C THR A 85 8.07 14.12 2.13
N GLU A 86 9.03 14.98 1.80
CA GLU A 86 8.97 15.75 0.56
C GLU A 86 8.91 14.78 -0.64
N PRO A 87 8.01 15.01 -1.62
CA PRO A 87 7.35 16.28 -1.90
C PRO A 87 5.90 16.44 -1.39
N LEU A 88 5.36 15.50 -0.60
CA LEU A 88 3.96 15.57 -0.10
C LEU A 88 3.89 16.08 1.34
N SER A 89 4.65 15.46 2.24
CA SER A 89 4.74 15.80 3.68
C SER A 89 3.40 16.04 4.40
N MET A 90 2.34 15.30 4.01
CA MET A 90 0.97 15.44 4.51
C MET A 90 0.73 14.72 5.85
N ILE A 91 1.52 13.70 6.17
CA ILE A 91 1.36 12.88 7.37
C ILE A 91 2.63 12.85 8.22
N ASN A 92 2.47 12.56 9.51
CA ASN A 92 3.63 12.42 10.39
C ASN A 92 4.41 11.13 10.06
N ILE A 93 5.73 11.28 9.87
CA ILE A 93 6.64 10.16 9.56
C ILE A 93 6.62 9.02 10.59
N TYR A 94 6.31 9.30 11.87
CA TYR A 94 6.20 8.25 12.89
C TYR A 94 5.06 7.25 12.58
N MET A 95 3.99 7.69 11.92
CA MET A 95 2.89 6.81 11.50
C MET A 95 3.35 5.82 10.44
N ILE A 96 4.19 6.28 9.51
CA ILE A 96 4.75 5.45 8.43
C ILE A 96 5.61 4.35 9.03
N TRP A 97 6.52 4.70 9.94
CA TRP A 97 7.37 3.72 10.61
C TRP A 97 6.57 2.68 11.37
N LEU A 98 5.52 3.11 12.07
CA LEU A 98 4.66 2.21 12.84
C LEU A 98 3.88 1.24 11.92
N ILE A 99 3.29 1.75 10.83
CA ILE A 99 2.57 0.91 9.85
C ILE A 99 3.55 -0.08 9.20
N ALA A 100 4.71 0.41 8.75
CA ALA A 100 5.74 -0.39 8.08
C ALA A 100 6.27 -1.50 8.98
N PHE A 101 6.68 -1.16 10.21
CA PHE A 101 7.15 -2.12 11.20
C PHE A 101 6.12 -3.22 11.42
N ARG A 102 4.85 -2.84 11.65
CA ARG A 102 3.76 -3.79 11.85
C ARG A 102 3.58 -4.69 10.62
N GLU A 103 3.60 -4.16 9.40
CA GLU A 103 3.40 -4.94 8.18
C GLU A 103 4.47 -6.01 7.99
N VAL A 104 5.72 -5.66 8.27
CA VAL A 104 6.84 -6.62 8.24
C VAL A 104 6.65 -7.68 9.32
N VAL A 105 6.46 -7.27 10.59
CA VAL A 105 6.32 -8.19 11.73
C VAL A 105 5.19 -9.19 11.53
N ILE A 106 3.98 -8.74 11.20
CA ILE A 106 2.82 -9.64 11.04
C ILE A 106 3.03 -10.61 9.86
N THR A 107 3.74 -10.19 8.82
CA THR A 107 4.00 -11.09 7.69
C THR A 107 5.04 -12.14 8.02
N VAL A 108 6.12 -11.76 8.69
CA VAL A 108 7.13 -12.71 9.16
C VAL A 108 6.49 -13.72 10.11
N LEU A 109 5.71 -13.25 11.09
CA LEU A 109 4.98 -14.13 12.01
C LEU A 109 4.06 -15.08 11.24
N ARG A 110 3.29 -14.59 10.28
CA ARG A 110 2.39 -15.43 9.48
C ARG A 110 3.13 -16.54 8.74
N GLU A 111 4.28 -16.25 8.15
CA GLU A 111 5.09 -17.28 7.48
C GLU A 111 5.70 -18.28 8.47
N ILE A 112 6.14 -17.84 9.66
CA ILE A 112 6.64 -18.73 10.71
C ILE A 112 5.53 -19.70 11.18
N TYR A 113 4.33 -19.20 11.48
CA TYR A 113 3.23 -20.05 11.96
C TYR A 113 2.69 -20.98 10.87
N LYS A 114 2.70 -20.54 9.62
CA LYS A 114 2.37 -21.39 8.47
C LYS A 114 3.31 -22.58 8.34
N LYS A 115 4.62 -22.41 8.56
CA LYS A 115 5.59 -23.52 8.61
C LYS A 115 5.33 -24.49 9.77
N LYS A 116 4.69 -24.03 10.85
CA LYS A 116 4.27 -24.86 11.99
C LYS A 116 2.87 -25.47 11.83
N ASN A 117 2.27 -25.40 10.64
CA ASN A 117 0.89 -25.84 10.35
C ASN A 117 -0.20 -25.12 11.19
N ILE A 118 0.12 -23.98 11.81
CA ILE A 118 -0.85 -23.17 12.55
C ILE A 118 -1.42 -22.13 11.58
N ILE A 119 -2.61 -22.42 11.04
CA ILE A 119 -3.32 -21.49 10.17
C ILE A 119 -4.13 -20.52 11.04
N ILE A 120 -3.82 -19.23 10.92
CA ILE A 120 -4.55 -18.14 11.56
C ILE A 120 -5.34 -17.43 10.47
N ALA A 121 -6.66 -17.55 10.55
CA ALA A 121 -7.56 -16.92 9.59
C ALA A 121 -7.37 -15.40 9.57
N ALA A 122 -7.55 -14.79 8.40
CA ALA A 122 -7.50 -13.34 8.26
C ALA A 122 -8.73 -12.72 8.96
N ASN A 123 -8.49 -11.90 9.99
CA ASN A 123 -9.54 -11.15 10.67
C ASN A 123 -10.09 -10.04 9.76
N LYS A 124 -11.38 -9.71 9.92
CA LYS A 124 -12.07 -8.62 9.19
C LYS A 124 -11.32 -7.27 9.32
N SER A 125 -10.71 -7.01 10.48
CA SER A 125 -9.86 -5.84 10.74
C SER A 125 -8.65 -5.74 9.80
N GLY A 126 -8.09 -6.89 9.39
CA GLY A 126 -6.98 -6.98 8.45
C GLY A 126 -7.36 -6.63 7.01
N LYS A 127 -8.64 -6.76 6.62
CA LYS A 127 -9.13 -6.28 5.32
C LYS A 127 -9.46 -4.80 5.37
N LEU A 128 -10.11 -4.36 6.46
CA LEU A 128 -10.48 -2.96 6.63
C LEU A 128 -9.26 -2.03 6.58
N LYS A 129 -8.16 -2.38 7.27
CA LYS A 129 -6.92 -1.60 7.20
C LYS A 129 -6.43 -1.37 5.77
N THR A 130 -6.51 -2.39 4.91
CA THR A 130 -5.91 -2.38 3.59
C THR A 130 -6.75 -1.51 2.67
N VAL A 131 -8.07 -1.63 2.77
CA VAL A 131 -8.99 -0.73 2.06
C VAL A 131 -8.72 0.72 2.45
N LEU A 132 -8.65 1.03 3.75
CA LEU A 132 -8.43 2.40 4.22
C LEU A 132 -7.06 2.95 3.82
N GLN A 133 -6.01 2.14 3.91
CA GLN A 133 -4.66 2.56 3.54
C GLN A 133 -4.56 2.83 2.04
N MET A 134 -5.12 1.96 1.20
CA MET A 134 -5.11 2.14 -0.26
C MET A 134 -5.94 3.34 -0.68
N THR A 135 -7.15 3.51 -0.13
CA THR A 135 -8.00 4.67 -0.47
C THR A 135 -7.40 5.98 0.02
N GLY A 136 -6.80 6.00 1.21
CA GLY A 136 -6.08 7.17 1.74
C GLY A 136 -4.90 7.58 0.87
N ILE A 137 -4.09 6.62 0.42
CA ILE A 137 -2.96 6.89 -0.48
C ILE A 137 -3.45 7.44 -1.82
N ILE A 138 -4.44 6.81 -2.45
CA ILE A 138 -4.99 7.28 -3.73
C ILE A 138 -5.57 8.69 -3.59
N ALA A 139 -6.31 8.97 -2.51
CA ALA A 139 -6.87 10.28 -2.25
C ALA A 139 -5.77 11.34 -2.03
N ALA A 140 -4.70 11.03 -1.31
CA ALA A 140 -3.57 11.94 -1.10
C ALA A 140 -2.82 12.24 -2.40
N LEU A 141 -2.54 11.21 -3.22
CA LEU A 141 -1.89 11.39 -4.52
C LEU A 141 -2.77 12.19 -5.51
N LEU A 142 -4.09 11.96 -5.49
CA LEU A 142 -5.04 12.73 -6.28
C LEU A 142 -5.07 14.19 -5.83
N TRP A 143 -5.15 14.43 -4.52
CA TRP A 143 -5.09 15.78 -3.96
C TRP A 143 -3.82 16.51 -4.38
N PHE A 144 -2.66 15.88 -4.20
CA PHE A 144 -1.38 16.43 -4.63
C PHE A 144 -1.37 16.79 -6.12
N THR A 145 -1.93 15.92 -6.96
CA THR A 145 -2.06 16.17 -8.41
C THR A 145 -2.94 17.38 -8.71
N LEU A 146 -4.05 17.57 -7.98
CA LEU A 146 -4.94 18.72 -8.12
C LEU A 146 -4.33 20.02 -7.58
N VAL A 147 -3.47 19.95 -6.57
CA VAL A 147 -2.69 21.12 -6.12
C VAL A 147 -1.71 21.53 -7.22
N LYS A 148 -1.00 20.56 -7.81
CA LYS A 148 -0.03 20.82 -8.89
C LYS A 148 -0.66 21.30 -10.19
N SER A 149 -1.96 21.09 -10.41
CA SER A 149 -2.66 21.64 -11.58
C SER A 149 -2.95 23.14 -11.47
N GLY A 150 -2.76 23.74 -10.28
CA GLY A 150 -3.06 25.15 -10.02
C GLY A 150 -4.55 25.46 -9.80
N ILE A 151 -5.42 24.44 -9.78
CA ILE A 151 -6.86 24.60 -9.54
C ILE A 151 -7.15 24.88 -8.07
N ILE A 152 -6.36 24.30 -7.16
CA ILE A 152 -6.59 24.38 -5.71
C ILE A 152 -5.80 25.53 -5.10
N PRO A 153 -6.43 26.41 -4.28
CA PRO A 153 -5.73 27.48 -3.58
C PRO A 153 -4.76 26.95 -2.53
N GLU A 154 -3.62 27.62 -2.34
CA GLU A 154 -2.59 27.24 -1.34
C GLU A 154 -3.14 27.10 0.09
N LYS A 155 -4.13 27.93 0.48
CA LYS A 155 -4.77 27.81 1.80
C LYS A 155 -5.48 26.47 2.02
N ALA A 156 -6.04 25.88 0.97
CA ALA A 156 -6.71 24.59 1.06
C ALA A 156 -5.72 23.43 1.28
N VAL A 157 -4.44 23.61 0.92
CA VAL A 157 -3.37 22.62 1.14
C VAL A 157 -3.21 22.34 2.62
N SER A 158 -3.08 23.39 3.44
CA SER A 158 -2.90 23.25 4.91
C SER A 158 -4.07 22.52 5.61
N VAL A 159 -5.30 22.79 5.17
CA VAL A 159 -6.50 22.14 5.72
C VAL A 159 -6.55 20.67 5.30
N ALA A 160 -6.19 20.37 4.04
CA ALA A 160 -6.13 19.01 3.55
C ALA A 160 -5.06 18.19 4.28
N ASP A 161 -3.87 18.74 4.52
CA ASP A 161 -2.81 18.06 5.26
C ASP A 161 -3.28 17.64 6.66
N LEU A 162 -4.01 18.52 7.37
CA LEU A 162 -4.64 18.17 8.65
C LEU A 162 -5.64 17.02 8.52
N ILE A 163 -6.51 17.06 7.49
CA ILE A 163 -7.51 16.01 7.24
C ILE A 163 -6.81 14.68 6.95
N PHE A 164 -5.80 14.66 6.08
CA PHE A 164 -5.03 13.46 5.77
C PHE A 164 -4.27 12.95 6.99
N ASN A 165 -3.68 13.83 7.79
CA ASN A 165 -3.02 13.46 9.03
C ASN A 165 -3.99 12.73 9.98
N ILE A 166 -5.17 13.31 10.25
CA ILE A 166 -6.21 12.70 11.10
C ILE A 166 -6.67 11.36 10.52
N TYR A 167 -6.89 11.29 9.21
CA TYR A 167 -7.25 10.05 8.53
C TYR A 167 -6.19 8.96 8.75
N PHE A 168 -4.91 9.28 8.56
CA PHE A 168 -3.82 8.33 8.74
C PHE A 168 -3.54 7.97 10.20
N VAL A 169 -3.85 8.85 11.17
CA VAL A 169 -3.93 8.45 12.60
C VAL A 169 -4.93 7.31 12.77
N PHE A 170 -6.15 7.48 12.24
CA PHE A 170 -7.19 6.46 12.33
C PHE A 170 -6.78 5.13 11.65
N VAL A 171 -6.19 5.21 10.45
CA VAL A 171 -5.63 4.03 9.76
C VAL A 171 -4.54 3.36 10.60
N THR A 172 -3.67 4.14 11.24
CA THR A 172 -2.61 3.63 12.11
C THR A 172 -3.18 2.89 13.32
N VAL A 173 -4.21 3.45 13.98
CA VAL A 173 -4.89 2.81 15.13
C VAL A 173 -5.51 1.48 14.73
N ILE A 174 -6.29 1.44 13.64
CA ILE A 174 -6.85 0.18 13.10
C ILE A 174 -5.72 -0.78 12.77
N THR A 175 -4.59 -0.25 12.28
CA THR A 175 -3.46 -1.06 11.90
C THR A 175 -2.81 -1.75 13.08
N VAL A 176 -2.57 -1.04 14.18
CA VAL A 176 -2.07 -1.59 15.44
C VAL A 176 -3.05 -2.58 16.01
N TRP A 177 -4.34 -2.23 16.07
CA TRP A 177 -5.39 -3.12 16.58
C TRP A 177 -5.46 -4.44 15.80
N SER A 178 -5.37 -4.39 14.47
CA SER A 178 -5.29 -5.58 13.63
C SER A 178 -4.04 -6.42 13.91
N GLY A 179 -2.92 -5.80 14.29
CA GLY A 179 -1.69 -6.51 14.66
C GLY A 179 -1.83 -7.19 16.02
N LEU A 180 -2.35 -6.48 17.02
CA LEU A 180 -2.58 -7.02 18.36
C LEU A 180 -3.55 -8.20 18.35
N THR A 181 -4.68 -8.06 17.64
CA THR A 181 -5.65 -9.16 17.50
C THR A 181 -5.04 -10.40 16.83
N TYR A 182 -4.09 -10.23 15.92
CA TYR A 182 -3.35 -11.34 15.32
C TYR A 182 -2.44 -12.03 16.35
N VAL A 183 -1.64 -11.28 17.09
CA VAL A 183 -0.73 -11.82 18.14
C VAL A 183 -1.51 -12.51 19.27
N LEU A 184 -2.68 -11.97 19.64
CA LEU A 184 -3.55 -12.61 20.64
C LEU A 184 -4.18 -13.90 20.11
N ALA A 185 -4.55 -13.96 18.83
CA ALA A 185 -5.07 -15.18 18.21
C ALA A 185 -4.01 -16.28 18.12
N VAL A 186 -2.74 -15.91 17.93
CA VAL A 186 -1.59 -16.83 18.02
C VAL A 186 -1.48 -17.43 19.41
N LYS A 187 -1.47 -16.61 20.48
CA LYS A 187 -1.26 -17.08 21.86
C LYS A 187 -2.32 -18.08 22.36
N LYS A 188 -3.49 -18.12 21.72
CA LYS A 188 -4.59 -19.03 22.08
C LYS A 188 -4.50 -20.42 21.42
N LYS A 189 -3.50 -20.67 20.57
CA LYS A 189 -3.25 -21.94 19.87
C LYS A 189 -1.89 -22.49 20.25
#